data_AF-A0AAD5EIX5-F1
#
_entry.id   AF-A0AAD5EIX5-F1
#
_cell.length_a   1.000
_cell.length_b   1.000
_cell.length_c   1.000
_cell.angle_alpha   90.00
_cell.angle_beta   90.00
_cell.angle_gamma   90.00
#
_symmetry.space_group_name_H-M   'P 1'
#
loop_
_entity.id
_entity.type
_entity.pdbx_description
1 polymer ?
#
loop_
_entity_poly.entity_id
_entity_poly.type
_entity_poly.pdbx_seq_one_letter_code
_entity_poly.pdbx_strand_id
1 'polypeptide(L)'
;MSFQKATSLLGSQFYHNVGNNQAKTTNRTSVRNVIVEAVLGSEARLNYLKYADRSTDWPHGRPSDVLSAPSEVADSLPPVLVEVQNTIDVNFAKRTIQYCLAVNEQYGISPIVVVFGIHPTRIANDLVQSDQLPYAKEYPCKPWAKSFYVLDPITIHSHVQKQPMEPLVAIERFLHRQKRTLLDMGSKERADETIKMLYAIARAISESIVTLEERTIDVLSNACEQAQERFRKIKEACDIEDVEELRKRTREYAEDGDMHMENCKRKLQRTLEFVSTGLPEEAEEDGPSTSERHEDILQEEAGEGGPSTSERHEDILPEESEEGGPSTSERHEDILPEESEEGGPFTSERTEDILPASDQPNTVSPDFAFVENFRSTQRRMNWGACFNAGRAQDLFTSYRDSKSLNASFFKAQKHKQ
;
A
#
# COMPACT_ATOMS: atom_id res chain seq x y z
N MET A 1 -12.98 -9.98 -12.99
CA MET A 1 -11.54 -10.15 -12.61
C MET A 1 -11.40 -11.01 -11.33
N SER A 2 -10.21 -11.37 -10.85
CA SER A 2 -10.06 -12.20 -9.63
C SER A 2 -10.22 -11.40 -8.35
N PHE A 3 -11.01 -11.91 -7.40
CA PHE A 3 -11.15 -11.34 -6.05
C PHE A 3 -9.85 -11.38 -5.25
N GLN A 4 -8.83 -12.15 -5.65
CA GLN A 4 -7.48 -12.06 -5.05
C GLN A 4 -6.74 -10.78 -5.48
N LYS A 5 -6.98 -10.30 -6.71
CA LYS A 5 -6.49 -8.99 -7.15
C LYS A 5 -7.21 -7.90 -6.36
N ALA A 6 -8.51 -8.07 -6.11
CA ALA A 6 -9.25 -7.24 -5.16
C ALA A 6 -8.63 -7.32 -3.76
N THR A 7 -8.40 -8.47 -3.13
CA THR A 7 -7.84 -8.51 -1.76
C THR A 7 -6.42 -7.96 -1.66
N SER A 8 -5.56 -8.06 -2.69
CA SER A 8 -4.29 -7.31 -2.71
C SER A 8 -4.47 -5.80 -2.88
N LEU A 9 -5.47 -5.37 -3.66
CA LEU A 9 -5.86 -3.96 -3.77
C LEU A 9 -6.65 -3.47 -2.53
N LEU A 10 -7.19 -4.37 -1.70
CA LEU A 10 -7.85 -4.07 -0.43
C LEU A 10 -6.87 -4.10 0.76
N GLY A 11 -5.58 -4.40 0.52
CA GLY A 11 -4.49 -3.87 1.33
C GLY A 11 -4.11 -2.47 0.85
N SER A 12 -3.68 -2.36 -0.40
CA SER A 12 -3.08 -1.13 -0.95
C SER A 12 -4.07 0.02 -1.20
N GLN A 13 -5.08 -0.14 -2.04
CA GLN A 13 -6.05 0.93 -2.38
C GLN A 13 -7.06 1.23 -1.26
N PHE A 14 -7.19 0.36 -0.25
CA PHE A 14 -7.98 0.70 0.94
C PHE A 14 -7.46 1.97 1.61
N TYR A 15 -6.16 2.30 1.45
CA TYR A 15 -5.54 3.47 2.07
C TYR A 15 -4.64 4.35 1.17
N HIS A 16 -4.05 3.85 0.06
CA HIS A 16 -3.24 4.71 -0.83
C HIS A 16 -4.05 5.71 -1.68
N ASN A 17 -3.43 6.88 -1.86
CA ASN A 17 -3.81 8.05 -2.67
C ASN A 17 -5.14 8.77 -2.40
N VAL A 18 -5.09 10.06 -2.71
CA VAL A 18 -6.09 11.11 -2.50
C VAL A 18 -6.98 11.23 -3.73
N GLY A 19 -8.24 11.68 -3.56
CA GLY A 19 -9.15 11.99 -4.66
C GLY A 19 -10.60 12.13 -4.20
N ASN A 20 -11.26 13.25 -4.55
CA ASN A 20 -12.60 13.58 -4.07
C ASN A 20 -13.68 12.64 -4.62
N ASN A 21 -14.07 11.65 -3.82
CA ASN A 21 -15.27 10.85 -4.01
C ASN A 21 -15.89 10.58 -2.64
N GLN A 22 -17.04 11.20 -2.32
CA GLN A 22 -17.65 11.12 -0.98
C GLN A 22 -17.82 9.67 -0.50
N ALA A 23 -18.21 8.74 -1.38
CA ALA A 23 -18.31 7.31 -1.05
C ALA A 23 -16.96 6.70 -0.61
N LYS A 24 -15.84 7.06 -1.24
CA LYS A 24 -14.50 6.56 -0.87
C LYS A 24 -14.05 7.15 0.47
N THR A 25 -14.25 8.44 0.69
CA THR A 25 -13.91 9.14 1.94
C THR A 25 -14.69 8.62 3.14
N THR A 26 -16.00 8.40 2.98
CA THR A 26 -16.87 7.81 4.02
C THR A 26 -16.42 6.39 4.35
N ASN A 27 -16.16 5.55 3.34
CA ASN A 27 -15.74 4.16 3.53
C ASN A 27 -14.39 4.03 4.28
N ARG A 28 -13.38 4.86 3.95
CA ARG A 28 -12.11 4.92 4.71
C ARG A 28 -12.34 5.33 6.15
N THR A 29 -13.14 6.39 6.34
CA THR A 29 -13.51 6.91 7.67
C THR A 29 -14.14 5.82 8.53
N SER A 30 -15.04 5.00 7.99
CA SER A 30 -15.67 3.90 8.73
C SER A 30 -14.66 2.88 9.28
N VAL A 31 -13.73 2.36 8.45
CA VAL A 31 -12.77 1.34 8.92
C VAL A 31 -11.70 1.93 9.83
N ARG A 32 -11.20 3.14 9.54
CA ARG A 32 -10.30 3.87 10.46
C ARG A 32 -10.93 4.03 11.83
N ASN A 33 -12.16 4.56 11.88
CA ASN A 33 -12.84 4.84 13.15
C ASN A 33 -13.02 3.56 13.97
N VAL A 34 -13.39 2.43 13.34
CA VAL A 34 -13.48 1.12 14.00
C VAL A 34 -12.14 0.66 14.59
N ILE A 35 -11.03 0.83 13.87
CA ILE A 35 -9.70 0.44 14.38
C ILE A 35 -9.27 1.35 15.53
N VAL A 36 -9.42 2.67 15.38
CA VAL A 36 -9.05 3.68 16.38
C VAL A 36 -9.89 3.56 17.66
N GLU A 37 -11.21 3.35 17.54
CA GLU A 37 -12.10 3.09 18.68
C GLU A 37 -11.70 1.80 19.43
N ALA A 38 -11.31 0.74 18.70
CA ALA A 38 -10.93 -0.53 19.31
C ALA A 38 -9.58 -0.49 20.05
N VAL A 39 -8.57 0.24 19.54
CA VAL A 39 -7.24 0.27 20.19
C VAL A 39 -7.09 1.33 21.28
N LEU A 40 -7.90 2.39 21.26
CA LEU A 40 -7.91 3.41 22.30
C LEU A 40 -8.96 3.13 23.40
N GLY A 41 -9.86 2.19 23.18
CA GLY A 41 -10.85 1.75 24.16
C GLY A 41 -11.99 2.76 24.42
N SER A 42 -12.82 2.42 25.41
CA SER A 42 -14.11 3.10 25.65
C SER A 42 -14.00 4.57 26.06
N GLU A 43 -12.89 4.99 26.68
CA GLU A 43 -12.69 6.40 27.08
C GLU A 43 -12.40 7.32 25.88
N ALA A 44 -11.83 6.76 24.80
CA ALA A 44 -11.55 7.49 23.57
C ALA A 44 -12.73 7.58 22.60
N ARG A 45 -13.93 7.11 22.99
CA ARG A 45 -15.13 7.07 22.14
C ARG A 45 -15.62 8.45 21.68
N LEU A 46 -15.22 9.53 22.36
CA LEU A 46 -15.46 10.92 21.93
C LEU A 46 -14.28 11.54 21.14
N ASN A 47 -13.15 10.84 21.06
CA ASN A 47 -11.90 11.36 20.49
C ASN A 47 -11.50 10.70 19.15
N TYR A 48 -12.01 9.51 18.79
CA TYR A 48 -11.67 8.88 17.50
C TYR A 48 -12.02 9.77 16.29
N LEU A 49 -13.07 10.60 16.39
CA LEU A 49 -13.47 11.58 15.37
C LEU A 49 -12.42 12.69 15.13
N LYS A 50 -11.46 12.88 16.04
CA LYS A 50 -10.33 13.81 15.86
C LYS A 50 -9.24 13.25 14.94
N TYR A 51 -9.23 11.95 14.66
CA TYR A 51 -8.21 11.30 13.85
C TYR A 51 -8.47 11.51 12.36
N ALA A 52 -7.44 11.96 11.65
CA ALA A 52 -7.41 12.03 10.21
C ALA A 52 -6.28 11.15 9.66
N ASP A 53 -6.46 10.70 8.42
CA ASP A 53 -5.42 10.01 7.65
C ASP A 53 -4.23 10.98 7.48
N ARG A 54 -3.00 10.45 7.62
CA ARG A 54 -1.74 11.20 7.50
C ARG A 54 -0.90 10.65 6.35
N SER A 55 0.15 11.37 5.96
CA SER A 55 1.11 10.83 4.99
C SER A 55 1.72 9.54 5.52
N THR A 56 1.93 8.57 4.64
CA THR A 56 2.68 7.35 4.93
C THR A 56 4.02 7.30 4.21
N ASP A 57 4.43 8.38 3.52
CA ASP A 57 5.71 8.46 2.82
C ASP A 57 6.88 8.71 3.79
N TRP A 58 7.72 7.70 3.97
CA TRP A 58 8.85 7.73 4.90
C TRP A 58 10.18 8.06 4.22
N PRO A 59 11.16 8.70 4.91
CA PRO A 59 12.48 9.04 4.36
C PRO A 59 13.28 7.87 3.74
N HIS A 60 12.93 6.63 4.07
CA HIS A 60 13.53 5.42 3.52
C HIS A 60 12.90 4.94 2.19
N GLY A 61 12.00 5.72 1.59
CA GLY A 61 11.45 5.46 0.25
C GLY A 61 10.52 4.25 0.14
N ARG A 62 10.00 3.75 1.27
CA ARG A 62 8.93 2.74 1.31
C ARG A 62 7.82 3.27 2.22
N PRO A 63 6.59 3.48 1.70
CA PRO A 63 5.51 3.91 2.53
C PRO A 63 4.99 2.80 3.45
N SER A 64 4.29 3.18 4.51
CA SER A 64 3.42 2.28 5.29
C SER A 64 2.02 2.20 4.68
N ASP A 65 1.24 1.18 5.05
CA ASP A 65 -0.13 1.03 4.55
C ASP A 65 -1.05 2.15 5.06
N VAL A 66 -1.06 2.42 6.38
CA VAL A 66 -1.89 3.48 6.98
C VAL A 66 -1.22 4.18 8.16
N LEU A 67 -1.32 5.50 8.22
CA LEU A 67 -1.14 6.27 9.45
C LEU A 67 -2.40 7.11 9.71
N SER A 68 -2.87 7.10 10.96
CA SER A 68 -3.94 7.97 11.45
C SER A 68 -3.47 8.67 12.71
N ALA A 69 -3.63 10.00 12.78
CA ALA A 69 -3.27 10.77 13.97
C ALA A 69 -4.30 11.88 14.23
N PRO A 70 -4.53 12.27 15.49
CA PRO A 70 -5.36 13.42 15.82
C PRO A 70 -4.72 14.72 15.32
N SER A 71 -5.45 15.84 15.38
CA SER A 71 -4.85 17.17 15.21
C SER A 71 -3.99 17.60 16.41
N GLU A 72 -4.36 17.16 17.61
CA GLU A 72 -3.64 17.36 18.86
C GLU A 72 -3.16 15.98 19.35
N VAL A 73 -1.86 15.70 19.23
CA VAL A 73 -1.27 14.43 19.67
C VAL A 73 -0.90 14.52 21.15
N ALA A 74 -1.31 13.51 21.92
CA ALA A 74 -1.04 13.39 23.36
C ALA A 74 -0.80 11.91 23.71
N ASP A 75 -0.28 11.59 24.89
CA ASP A 75 -0.05 10.18 25.26
C ASP A 75 -1.38 9.38 25.32
N SER A 76 -2.48 10.04 25.70
CA SER A 76 -3.84 9.48 25.66
C SER A 76 -4.44 9.42 24.24
N LEU A 77 -3.84 10.11 23.26
CA LEU A 77 -4.25 10.14 21.85
C LEU A 77 -3.02 9.98 20.92
N PRO A 78 -2.33 8.82 20.97
CA PRO A 78 -1.12 8.57 20.19
C PRO A 78 -1.46 8.30 18.71
N PRO A 79 -0.52 8.49 17.77
CA PRO A 79 -0.74 8.08 16.38
C PRO A 79 -0.98 6.56 16.27
N VAL A 80 -1.85 6.15 15.36
CA VAL A 80 -2.17 4.74 15.08
C VAL A 80 -1.63 4.37 13.69
N LEU A 81 -0.65 3.47 13.67
CA LEU A 81 -0.04 2.90 12.47
C LEU A 81 -0.69 1.54 12.17
N VAL A 82 -1.20 1.34 10.96
CA VAL A 82 -1.82 0.06 10.56
C VAL A 82 -1.10 -0.52 9.35
N GLU A 83 -0.81 -1.83 9.39
CA GLU A 83 -0.19 -2.60 8.30
C GLU A 83 -1.01 -3.88 7.99
N VAL A 84 -1.15 -4.22 6.71
CA VAL A 84 -1.85 -5.44 6.24
C VAL A 84 -0.87 -6.31 5.47
N GLN A 85 -0.30 -7.32 6.13
CA GLN A 85 0.85 -8.06 5.62
C GLN A 85 0.51 -9.51 5.25
N ASN A 86 1.03 -9.96 4.11
CA ASN A 86 0.89 -11.36 3.69
C ASN A 86 1.67 -12.33 4.62
N THR A 87 2.70 -11.84 5.30
CA THR A 87 3.52 -12.62 6.24
C THR A 87 4.22 -11.66 7.21
N ILE A 88 4.05 -11.90 8.50
CA ILE A 88 4.71 -11.14 9.57
C ILE A 88 6.02 -11.87 9.93
N ASP A 89 7.17 -11.24 9.67
CA ASP A 89 8.50 -11.77 9.96
C ASP A 89 9.47 -10.69 10.50
N VAL A 90 10.71 -11.08 10.84
CA VAL A 90 11.73 -10.19 11.42
C VAL A 90 12.11 -9.02 10.51
N ASN A 91 12.02 -9.18 9.17
CA ASN A 91 12.33 -8.09 8.23
C ASN A 91 11.17 -7.10 8.14
N PHE A 92 9.93 -7.60 8.24
CA PHE A 92 8.77 -6.74 8.46
C PHE A 92 8.91 -5.96 9.78
N ALA A 93 9.15 -6.63 10.91
CA ALA A 93 9.28 -5.98 12.22
C ALA A 93 10.36 -4.88 12.20
N LYS A 94 11.54 -5.14 11.62
CA LYS A 94 12.59 -4.13 11.42
C LYS A 94 12.14 -2.92 10.60
N ARG A 95 11.31 -3.12 9.57
CA ARG A 95 10.72 -2.03 8.77
C ARG A 95 9.73 -1.21 9.61
N THR A 96 8.86 -1.87 10.37
CA THR A 96 7.88 -1.20 11.21
C THR A 96 8.53 -0.40 12.33
N ILE A 97 9.66 -0.85 12.90
CA ILE A 97 10.47 -0.03 13.83
C ILE A 97 10.88 1.30 13.19
N GLN A 98 11.34 1.28 11.94
CA GLN A 98 11.71 2.50 11.22
C GLN A 98 10.51 3.44 11.00
N TYR A 99 9.33 2.89 10.67
CA TYR A 99 8.09 3.65 10.57
C TYR A 99 7.73 4.29 11.93
N CYS A 100 7.80 3.54 13.02
CA CYS A 100 7.49 4.06 14.35
C CYS A 100 8.46 5.15 14.82
N LEU A 101 9.75 5.04 14.48
CA LEU A 101 10.73 6.08 14.77
C LEU A 101 10.44 7.37 13.99
N ALA A 102 10.10 7.28 12.70
CA ALA A 102 9.72 8.45 11.90
C ALA A 102 8.41 9.10 12.39
N VAL A 103 7.42 8.30 12.81
CA VAL A 103 6.20 8.81 13.46
C VAL A 103 6.53 9.51 14.78
N ASN A 104 7.44 8.96 15.58
CA ASN A 104 7.85 9.55 16.85
C ASN A 104 8.67 10.85 16.65
N GLU A 105 9.48 10.93 15.59
CA GLU A 105 10.17 12.16 15.17
C GLU A 105 9.18 13.25 14.70
N GLN A 106 8.14 12.85 13.95
CA GLN A 106 7.13 13.77 13.42
C GLN A 106 6.14 14.30 14.49
N TYR A 107 5.78 13.48 15.47
CA TYR A 107 4.70 13.79 16.43
C TYR A 107 5.13 13.82 17.91
N GLY A 108 6.40 13.54 18.22
CA GLY A 108 6.94 13.52 19.59
C GLY A 108 6.45 12.36 20.47
N ILE A 109 5.54 11.52 19.99
CA ILE A 109 4.87 10.46 20.75
C ILE A 109 4.87 9.15 19.97
N SER A 110 5.21 8.06 20.65
CA SER A 110 5.36 6.74 20.03
C SER A 110 4.00 6.13 19.68
N PRO A 111 3.83 5.57 18.46
CA PRO A 111 2.52 5.12 17.99
C PRO A 111 2.02 3.84 18.67
N ILE A 112 0.72 3.59 18.54
CA ILE A 112 0.15 2.24 18.62
C ILE A 112 0.23 1.62 17.22
N VAL A 113 0.74 0.40 17.12
CA VAL A 113 0.80 -0.36 15.86
C VAL A 113 -0.25 -1.46 15.85
N VAL A 114 -0.94 -1.64 14.72
CA VAL A 114 -1.88 -2.74 14.45
C VAL A 114 -1.47 -3.45 13.17
N VAL A 115 -1.20 -4.75 13.24
CA VAL A 115 -0.77 -5.54 12.09
C VAL A 115 -1.75 -6.69 11.85
N PHE A 116 -2.35 -6.73 10.66
CA PHE A 116 -3.19 -7.83 10.20
C PHE A 116 -2.37 -8.78 9.32
N GLY A 117 -2.18 -10.02 9.78
CA GLY A 117 -1.50 -11.08 9.04
C GLY A 117 -2.47 -11.94 8.23
N ILE A 118 -2.41 -11.91 6.89
CA ILE A 118 -3.26 -12.76 6.02
C ILE A 118 -2.94 -14.26 6.22
N HIS A 119 -1.71 -14.56 6.66
CA HIS A 119 -1.20 -15.88 6.99
C HIS A 119 -0.55 -15.87 8.38
N PRO A 120 -0.46 -17.03 9.06
CA PRO A 120 0.19 -17.16 10.36
C PRO A 120 1.57 -16.50 10.46
N THR A 121 1.78 -15.82 11.57
CA THR A 121 3.00 -15.09 11.90
C THR A 121 4.20 -16.02 12.07
N ARG A 122 5.36 -15.64 11.50
CA ARG A 122 6.60 -16.44 11.60
C ARG A 122 7.39 -16.18 12.88
N ILE A 123 7.18 -15.03 13.50
CA ILE A 123 7.76 -14.62 14.80
C ILE A 123 6.84 -14.96 15.99
N ALA A 124 6.01 -16.00 15.85
CA ALA A 124 4.94 -16.31 16.82
C ALA A 124 5.42 -16.71 18.23
N ASN A 125 6.70 -17.07 18.36
CA ASN A 125 7.39 -17.34 19.64
C ASN A 125 7.82 -16.05 20.35
N ASP A 126 8.08 -14.99 19.58
CA ASP A 126 8.49 -13.66 20.07
C ASP A 126 7.28 -12.81 20.50
N LEU A 127 6.06 -13.35 20.33
CA LEU A 127 4.79 -12.69 20.59
C LEU A 127 4.15 -13.17 21.91
N VAL A 128 3.93 -12.23 22.83
CA VAL A 128 3.21 -12.44 24.09
C VAL A 128 1.70 -12.29 23.91
N GLN A 129 0.91 -12.73 24.90
CA GLN A 129 -0.53 -12.45 24.95
C GLN A 129 -0.74 -10.97 25.32
N SER A 130 -1.71 -10.29 24.68
CA SER A 130 -2.11 -8.94 25.08
C SER A 130 -3.12 -8.97 26.23
N ASP A 131 -2.90 -8.12 27.23
CA ASP A 131 -3.86 -7.84 28.31
C ASP A 131 -4.94 -6.84 27.86
N GLN A 132 -4.60 -5.89 26.96
CA GLN A 132 -5.53 -4.87 26.48
C GLN A 132 -6.48 -5.40 25.41
N LEU A 133 -5.99 -6.23 24.49
CA LEU A 133 -6.75 -6.79 23.38
C LEU A 133 -6.67 -8.33 23.39
N PRO A 134 -7.51 -9.04 24.16
CA PRO A 134 -7.37 -10.50 24.37
C PRO A 134 -7.41 -11.39 23.12
N TYR A 135 -7.78 -10.86 21.96
CA TYR A 135 -7.80 -11.52 20.64
C TYR A 135 -6.56 -11.24 19.77
N ALA A 136 -5.69 -10.34 20.22
CA ALA A 136 -4.42 -10.00 19.60
C ALA A 136 -3.26 -10.54 20.46
N LYS A 137 -2.10 -10.67 19.83
CA LYS A 137 -0.82 -10.81 20.54
C LYS A 137 -0.04 -9.51 20.50
N GLU A 138 0.88 -9.31 21.42
CA GLU A 138 1.81 -8.17 21.42
C GLU A 138 3.24 -8.59 21.05
N TYR A 139 3.92 -7.74 20.27
CA TYR A 139 5.36 -7.82 20.05
C TYR A 139 6.10 -6.85 21.00
N PRO A 140 7.19 -7.25 21.67
CA PRO A 140 7.96 -6.36 22.55
C PRO A 140 8.48 -5.11 21.83
N CYS A 141 7.85 -3.95 22.08
CA CYS A 141 8.02 -2.76 21.24
C CYS A 141 8.49 -1.48 21.94
N LYS A 142 8.67 -1.50 23.26
CA LYS A 142 9.21 -0.33 23.99
C LYS A 142 10.73 -0.23 23.76
N PRO A 143 11.29 0.97 23.58
CA PRO A 143 10.68 2.30 23.71
C PRO A 143 10.14 2.91 22.40
N TRP A 144 10.14 2.19 21.27
CA TRP A 144 9.89 2.76 19.94
C TRP A 144 8.40 2.78 19.51
N ALA A 145 7.54 1.99 20.15
CA ALA A 145 6.09 2.08 20.03
C ALA A 145 5.41 1.90 21.40
N LYS A 146 4.23 2.46 21.57
CA LYS A 146 3.43 2.36 22.81
C LYS A 146 2.92 0.94 23.04
N SER A 147 2.34 0.36 21.98
CA SER A 147 1.90 -1.04 21.86
C SER A 147 2.09 -1.51 20.42
N PHE A 148 2.30 -2.81 20.21
CA PHE A 148 2.39 -3.42 18.88
C PHE A 148 1.52 -4.67 18.81
N TYR A 149 0.32 -4.52 18.25
CA TYR A 149 -0.68 -5.58 18.16
C TYR A 149 -0.56 -6.37 16.86
N VAL A 150 -0.50 -7.70 16.98
CA VAL A 150 -0.57 -8.65 15.87
C VAL A 150 -1.89 -9.42 15.94
N LEU A 151 -2.65 -9.36 14.85
CA LEU A 151 -3.84 -10.18 14.62
C LEU A 151 -3.60 -11.07 13.40
N ASP A 152 -3.76 -12.38 13.57
CA ASP A 152 -3.63 -13.36 12.48
C ASP A 152 -4.64 -14.52 12.67
N PRO A 153 -4.72 -15.49 11.72
CA PRO A 153 -5.76 -16.52 11.71
C PRO A 153 -5.67 -17.51 12.88
N ILE A 154 -4.53 -17.51 13.60
CA ILE A 154 -4.30 -18.28 14.82
C ILE A 154 -4.70 -17.43 16.04
N THR A 155 -4.26 -16.16 16.13
CA THR A 155 -4.56 -15.33 17.32
C THR A 155 -6.06 -15.12 17.50
N ILE A 156 -6.80 -14.88 16.41
CA ILE A 156 -8.24 -14.60 16.51
C ILE A 156 -9.11 -15.87 16.62
N HIS A 157 -8.52 -17.07 16.51
CA HIS A 157 -9.27 -18.32 16.28
C HIS A 157 -10.35 -18.59 17.32
N SER A 158 -10.02 -18.43 18.60
CA SER A 158 -10.91 -18.58 19.76
C SER A 158 -12.00 -17.50 19.85
N HIS A 159 -11.87 -16.39 19.11
CA HIS A 159 -12.73 -15.21 19.24
C HIS A 159 -13.77 -15.11 18.11
N VAL A 160 -13.54 -15.73 16.96
CA VAL A 160 -14.49 -15.81 15.82
C VAL A 160 -15.88 -16.33 16.21
N GLN A 161 -15.97 -17.20 17.21
CA GLN A 161 -17.25 -17.80 17.63
C GLN A 161 -18.07 -16.92 18.58
N LYS A 162 -17.49 -15.84 19.12
CA LYS A 162 -18.21 -14.84 19.92
C LYS A 162 -19.22 -14.09 19.04
N GLN A 163 -20.31 -13.63 19.63
CA GLN A 163 -21.38 -12.89 18.94
C GLN A 163 -21.85 -11.74 19.84
N PRO A 164 -21.76 -10.46 19.39
CA PRO A 164 -21.09 -10.01 18.16
C PRO A 164 -19.61 -10.40 18.12
N MET A 165 -18.96 -10.33 16.95
CA MET A 165 -17.50 -10.44 16.91
C MET A 165 -16.87 -9.12 17.37
N GLU A 166 -15.68 -9.20 17.95
CA GLU A 166 -14.87 -8.02 18.26
C GLU A 166 -14.50 -7.33 16.92
N PRO A 167 -14.57 -5.99 16.77
CA PRO A 167 -14.47 -5.38 15.45
C PRO A 167 -13.14 -5.64 14.73
N LEU A 168 -12.02 -5.66 15.45
CA LEU A 168 -10.70 -6.03 14.90
C LEU A 168 -10.62 -7.52 14.51
N VAL A 169 -11.33 -8.41 15.23
CA VAL A 169 -11.49 -9.83 14.86
C VAL A 169 -12.28 -9.97 13.57
N ALA A 170 -13.33 -9.16 13.37
CA ALA A 170 -14.09 -9.14 12.11
C ALA A 170 -13.24 -8.61 10.94
N ILE A 171 -12.39 -7.59 11.15
CA ILE A 171 -11.46 -7.07 10.13
C ILE A 171 -10.42 -8.13 9.74
N GLU A 172 -9.72 -8.76 10.68
CA GLU A 172 -8.80 -9.88 10.39
C GLU A 172 -9.56 -10.97 9.63
N ARG A 173 -10.72 -11.38 10.14
CA ARG A 173 -11.51 -12.48 9.60
C ARG A 173 -11.87 -12.27 8.14
N PHE A 174 -12.20 -11.03 7.75
CA PHE A 174 -12.45 -10.63 6.37
C PHE A 174 -11.17 -10.74 5.52
N LEU A 175 -10.06 -10.14 5.97
CA LEU A 175 -8.77 -10.09 5.26
C LEU A 175 -8.15 -11.48 5.06
N HIS A 176 -8.25 -12.37 6.05
CA HIS A 176 -7.80 -13.76 5.96
C HIS A 176 -8.71 -14.63 5.10
N ARG A 177 -10.05 -14.53 5.25
CA ARG A 177 -10.96 -15.45 4.56
C ARG A 177 -11.04 -15.23 3.06
N GLN A 178 -10.84 -14.01 2.58
CA GLN A 178 -10.80 -13.64 1.15
C GLN A 178 -11.98 -14.20 0.32
N LYS A 179 -13.14 -14.35 0.96
CA LYS A 179 -14.35 -14.89 0.36
C LYS A 179 -14.97 -13.83 -0.54
N ARG A 180 -15.46 -14.25 -1.72
CA ARG A 180 -15.91 -13.33 -2.76
C ARG A 180 -17.24 -12.67 -2.43
N THR A 181 -18.08 -13.36 -1.66
CA THR A 181 -19.41 -12.90 -1.31
C THR A 181 -19.71 -13.18 0.16
N LEU A 182 -20.60 -12.38 0.73
CA LEU A 182 -21.20 -12.64 2.04
C LEU A 182 -22.02 -13.94 2.07
N LEU A 183 -22.37 -14.51 0.90
CA LEU A 183 -23.04 -15.80 0.76
C LEU A 183 -22.10 -16.99 1.00
N ASP A 184 -20.79 -16.82 0.77
CA ASP A 184 -19.75 -17.82 1.04
C ASP A 184 -19.33 -17.90 2.53
N MET A 185 -19.85 -16.99 3.36
CA MET A 185 -19.60 -16.88 4.81
C MET A 185 -20.69 -17.61 5.61
N GLY A 186 -20.36 -18.08 6.81
CA GLY A 186 -21.31 -18.74 7.72
C GLY A 186 -22.44 -17.81 8.17
N SER A 187 -23.56 -18.37 8.64
CA SER A 187 -24.75 -17.60 9.04
C SER A 187 -24.48 -16.55 10.12
N LYS A 188 -23.66 -16.89 11.13
CA LYS A 188 -23.16 -15.95 12.15
C LYS A 188 -22.29 -14.84 11.56
N GLU A 189 -21.30 -15.20 10.75
CA GLU A 189 -20.39 -14.25 10.09
C GLU A 189 -21.14 -13.29 9.15
N ARG A 190 -22.23 -13.75 8.53
CA ARG A 190 -23.15 -12.95 7.71
C ARG A 190 -24.04 -12.00 8.52
N ALA A 191 -24.30 -12.32 9.78
CA ALA A 191 -25.11 -11.49 10.67
C ALA A 191 -24.32 -10.35 11.32
N ASP A 192 -22.98 -10.42 11.32
CA ASP A 192 -22.10 -9.43 11.93
C ASP A 192 -22.06 -8.10 11.15
N GLU A 193 -22.21 -6.97 11.87
CA GLU A 193 -22.29 -5.64 11.23
C GLU A 193 -20.94 -5.15 10.69
N THR A 194 -19.82 -5.50 11.33
CA THR A 194 -18.48 -5.11 10.84
C THR A 194 -18.17 -5.87 9.55
N ILE A 195 -18.51 -7.16 9.48
CA ILE A 195 -18.40 -7.94 8.23
C ILE A 195 -19.30 -7.35 7.14
N LYS A 196 -20.57 -7.02 7.43
CA LYS A 196 -21.48 -6.39 6.44
C LYS A 196 -20.91 -5.07 5.91
N MET A 197 -20.41 -4.22 6.80
CA MET A 197 -19.76 -2.95 6.46
C MET A 197 -18.57 -3.18 5.52
N LEU A 198 -17.66 -4.10 5.85
CA LEU A 198 -16.48 -4.40 5.02
C LEU A 198 -16.87 -4.93 3.63
N TYR A 199 -17.90 -5.77 3.51
CA TYR A 199 -18.41 -6.20 2.21
C TYR A 199 -19.11 -5.07 1.43
N ALA A 200 -19.83 -4.16 2.08
CA ALA A 200 -20.43 -3.00 1.42
C ALA A 200 -19.35 -2.06 0.85
N ILE A 201 -18.29 -1.81 1.62
CA ILE A 201 -17.12 -1.04 1.19
C ILE A 201 -16.42 -1.71 0.01
N ALA A 202 -16.12 -3.01 0.11
CA ALA A 202 -15.47 -3.77 -0.95
C ALA A 202 -16.33 -3.83 -2.23
N ARG A 203 -17.66 -3.84 -2.11
CA ARG A 203 -18.58 -3.75 -3.26
C ARG A 203 -18.47 -2.38 -3.95
N ALA A 204 -18.56 -1.28 -3.20
CA ALA A 204 -18.44 0.07 -3.74
C ALA A 204 -17.06 0.36 -4.40
N ILE A 205 -15.98 -0.18 -3.81
CA ILE A 205 -14.63 -0.12 -4.42
C ILE A 205 -14.63 -0.92 -5.74
N SER A 206 -15.21 -2.13 -5.76
CA SER A 206 -15.27 -2.96 -6.96
C SER A 206 -16.10 -2.32 -8.08
N GLU A 207 -17.25 -1.73 -7.75
CA GLU A 207 -18.12 -0.97 -8.66
C GLU A 207 -17.36 0.21 -9.30
N SER A 208 -16.57 0.95 -8.50
CA SER A 208 -15.71 2.05 -8.99
C SER A 208 -14.52 1.59 -9.86
N ILE A 209 -14.10 0.32 -9.76
CA ILE A 209 -13.01 -0.22 -10.59
C ILE A 209 -13.59 -0.73 -11.91
N VAL A 210 -14.67 -1.51 -11.86
CA VAL A 210 -15.33 -2.07 -13.05
C VAL A 210 -15.77 -0.97 -14.01
N THR A 211 -16.45 0.06 -13.52
CA THR A 211 -16.88 1.22 -14.33
C THR A 211 -15.74 2.03 -14.94
N LEU A 212 -14.52 1.93 -14.41
CA LEU A 212 -13.32 2.59 -14.95
C LEU A 212 -12.59 1.69 -15.97
N GLU A 213 -12.56 0.37 -15.73
CA GLU A 213 -12.10 -0.61 -16.72
C GLU A 213 -13.00 -0.61 -17.97
N GLU A 214 -14.32 -0.53 -17.80
CA GLU A 214 -15.32 -0.41 -18.89
C GLU A 214 -15.07 0.82 -19.76
N ARG A 215 -15.02 2.04 -19.17
CA ARG A 215 -14.70 3.27 -19.91
C ARG A 215 -13.36 3.20 -20.66
N THR A 216 -12.37 2.53 -20.08
CA THR A 216 -11.06 2.35 -20.72
C THR A 216 -11.15 1.42 -21.93
N ILE A 217 -11.97 0.35 -21.85
CA ILE A 217 -12.26 -0.57 -22.95
C ILE A 217 -13.05 0.14 -24.06
N ASP A 218 -14.01 1.01 -23.73
CA ASP A 218 -14.79 1.77 -24.71
C ASP A 218 -13.89 2.71 -25.53
N VAL A 219 -13.00 3.47 -24.87
CA VAL A 219 -12.02 4.36 -25.53
C VAL A 219 -11.06 3.57 -26.43
N LEU A 220 -10.56 2.42 -25.97
CA LEU A 220 -9.69 1.54 -26.77
C LEU A 220 -10.41 0.93 -27.97
N SER A 221 -11.68 0.53 -27.81
CA SER A 221 -12.49 -0.08 -28.87
C SER A 221 -12.79 0.94 -29.97
N ASN A 222 -13.25 2.15 -29.61
CA ASN A 222 -13.49 3.24 -30.54
C ASN A 222 -12.22 3.62 -31.32
N ALA A 223 -11.07 3.75 -30.63
CA ALA A 223 -9.78 4.02 -31.27
C ALA A 223 -9.38 2.91 -32.27
N CYS A 224 -9.69 1.64 -31.98
CA CYS A 224 -9.42 0.53 -32.88
C CYS A 224 -10.35 0.52 -34.10
N GLU A 225 -11.65 0.78 -33.92
CA GLU A 225 -12.63 0.89 -35.02
C GLU A 225 -12.29 2.06 -35.95
N GLN A 226 -11.96 3.22 -35.40
CA GLN A 226 -11.55 4.41 -36.17
C GLN A 226 -10.24 4.19 -36.92
N ALA A 227 -9.25 3.53 -36.30
CA ALA A 227 -8.01 3.17 -36.97
C ALA A 227 -8.25 2.19 -38.14
N GLN A 228 -9.08 1.15 -37.94
CA GLN A 228 -9.48 0.23 -39.00
C GLN A 228 -10.18 0.95 -40.17
N GLU A 229 -11.10 1.86 -39.86
CA GLU A 229 -11.80 2.68 -40.85
C GLU A 229 -10.85 3.62 -41.62
N ARG A 230 -9.81 4.16 -40.98
CA ARG A 230 -8.82 5.02 -41.64
C ARG A 230 -7.87 4.19 -42.52
N PHE A 231 -7.42 3.02 -42.07
CA PHE A 231 -6.66 2.10 -42.91
C PHE A 231 -7.49 1.56 -44.09
N ARG A 232 -8.81 1.36 -43.92
CA ARG A 232 -9.72 1.03 -45.02
C ARG A 232 -9.77 2.16 -46.05
N LYS A 233 -9.98 3.40 -45.63
CA LYS A 233 -9.99 4.59 -46.51
C LYS A 233 -8.66 4.82 -47.24
N ILE A 234 -7.53 4.61 -46.56
CA ILE A 234 -6.19 4.66 -47.18
C ILE A 234 -6.06 3.58 -48.26
N LYS A 235 -6.49 2.34 -47.99
CA LYS A 235 -6.48 1.26 -48.98
C LYS A 235 -7.36 1.58 -50.19
N GLU A 236 -8.58 2.08 -49.96
CA GLU A 236 -9.51 2.49 -51.02
C GLU A 236 -8.96 3.69 -51.83
N ALA A 237 -8.15 4.56 -51.23
CA ALA A 237 -7.43 5.61 -51.96
C ALA A 237 -6.29 5.06 -52.83
N CYS A 238 -5.63 3.95 -52.43
CA CYS A 238 -4.58 3.30 -53.22
C CYS A 238 -5.06 2.70 -54.55
N ASP A 239 -6.37 2.51 -54.73
CA ASP A 239 -6.97 2.02 -55.98
C ASP A 239 -7.26 3.17 -56.99
N ILE A 240 -6.84 4.41 -56.70
CA ILE A 240 -7.03 5.60 -57.57
C ILE A 240 -5.87 5.71 -58.60
N GLU A 241 -6.21 5.75 -59.90
CA GLU A 241 -5.25 5.90 -61.00
C GLU A 241 -4.60 7.30 -61.09
N ASP A 242 -5.31 8.35 -60.65
CA ASP A 242 -4.75 9.72 -60.56
C ASP A 242 -3.77 9.81 -59.38
N VAL A 243 -2.48 9.89 -59.72
CA VAL A 243 -1.36 9.93 -58.77
C VAL A 243 -1.44 11.11 -57.79
N GLU A 244 -2.03 12.24 -58.17
CA GLU A 244 -2.04 13.45 -57.33
C GLU A 244 -3.24 13.48 -56.38
N GLU A 245 -4.42 13.05 -56.83
CA GLU A 245 -5.58 12.82 -55.94
C GLU A 245 -5.33 11.62 -54.99
N LEU A 246 -4.65 10.57 -55.46
CA LEU A 246 -4.12 9.47 -54.65
C LEU A 246 -3.26 10.00 -53.48
N ARG A 247 -2.25 10.83 -53.80
CA ARG A 247 -1.35 11.43 -52.80
C ARG A 247 -2.10 12.28 -51.79
N LYS A 248 -3.03 13.10 -52.27
CA LYS A 248 -3.85 13.98 -51.45
C LYS A 248 -4.71 13.19 -50.46
N ARG A 249 -5.53 12.24 -50.93
CA ARG A 249 -6.41 11.44 -50.04
C ARG A 249 -5.62 10.55 -49.07
N THR A 250 -4.54 9.94 -49.54
CA THR A 250 -3.66 9.13 -48.68
C THR A 250 -3.07 9.96 -47.55
N ARG A 251 -2.66 11.21 -47.83
CA ARG A 251 -2.21 12.18 -46.83
C ARG A 251 -3.33 12.55 -45.86
N GLU A 252 -4.48 13.01 -46.38
CA GLU A 252 -5.62 13.47 -45.57
C GLU A 252 -6.07 12.40 -44.57
N TYR A 253 -6.19 11.14 -45.00
CA TYR A 253 -6.59 10.03 -44.12
C TYR A 253 -5.51 9.60 -43.12
N ALA A 254 -4.23 9.81 -43.43
CA ALA A 254 -3.12 9.56 -42.50
C ALA A 254 -3.01 10.65 -41.43
N GLU A 255 -3.11 11.93 -41.82
CA GLU A 255 -3.02 13.08 -40.91
C GLU A 255 -4.23 13.15 -39.94
N ASP A 256 -5.45 12.85 -40.41
CA ASP A 256 -6.66 12.69 -39.58
C ASP A 256 -6.55 11.45 -38.65
N GLY A 257 -5.97 10.35 -39.14
CA GLY A 257 -5.71 9.15 -38.34
C GLY A 257 -4.73 9.36 -37.18
N ASP A 258 -3.62 10.09 -37.43
CA ASP A 258 -2.62 10.45 -36.42
C ASP A 258 -3.21 11.40 -35.36
N MET A 259 -3.93 12.45 -35.81
CA MET A 259 -4.62 13.40 -34.93
C MET A 259 -5.64 12.71 -34.02
N HIS A 260 -6.41 11.76 -34.55
CA HIS A 260 -7.34 10.95 -33.78
C HIS A 260 -6.61 10.09 -32.74
N MET A 261 -5.51 9.42 -33.12
CA MET A 261 -4.75 8.54 -32.24
C MET A 261 -4.09 9.29 -31.07
N GLU A 262 -3.50 10.46 -31.32
CA GLU A 262 -2.98 11.32 -30.26
C GLU A 262 -4.09 11.85 -29.34
N ASN A 263 -5.31 12.07 -29.84
CA ASN A 263 -6.45 12.44 -28.99
C ASN A 263 -6.91 11.26 -28.09
N CYS A 264 -6.99 10.05 -28.63
CA CYS A 264 -7.32 8.85 -27.85
C CYS A 264 -6.23 8.55 -26.80
N LYS A 265 -4.95 8.67 -27.16
CA LYS A 265 -3.81 8.62 -26.23
C LYS A 265 -3.94 9.64 -25.10
N ARG A 266 -4.31 10.90 -25.40
CA ARG A 266 -4.55 11.95 -24.40
C ARG A 266 -5.72 11.60 -23.46
N LYS A 267 -6.83 11.06 -24.00
CA LYS A 267 -7.97 10.59 -23.18
C LYS A 267 -7.58 9.42 -22.27
N LEU A 268 -6.78 8.47 -22.76
CA LEU A 268 -6.24 7.37 -21.97
C LEU A 268 -5.27 7.86 -20.88
N GLN A 269 -4.43 8.85 -21.18
CA GLN A 269 -3.54 9.48 -20.19
C GLN A 269 -4.34 10.15 -19.07
N ARG A 270 -5.34 10.98 -19.38
CA ARG A 270 -6.27 11.55 -18.37
C ARG A 270 -6.98 10.47 -17.55
N THR A 271 -7.38 9.37 -18.19
CA THR A 271 -8.02 8.23 -17.49
C THR A 271 -7.05 7.52 -16.55
N LEU A 272 -5.77 7.40 -16.91
CA LEU A 272 -4.72 6.81 -16.08
C LEU A 272 -4.24 7.76 -14.96
N GLU A 273 -4.27 9.06 -15.22
CA GLU A 273 -4.09 10.12 -14.22
C GLU A 273 -5.25 10.07 -13.21
N PHE A 274 -6.50 9.91 -13.64
CA PHE A 274 -7.66 9.69 -12.76
C PHE A 274 -7.52 8.43 -11.87
N VAL A 275 -6.94 7.33 -12.38
CA VAL A 275 -6.58 6.15 -11.56
C VAL A 275 -5.57 6.53 -10.45
N SER A 276 -4.74 7.54 -10.69
CA SER A 276 -3.61 7.93 -9.84
C SER A 276 -3.92 9.09 -8.88
N THR A 277 -4.82 10.00 -9.25
CA THR A 277 -5.14 11.26 -8.52
C THR A 277 -6.63 11.40 -8.14
N GLY A 278 -7.52 10.54 -8.64
CA GLY A 278 -8.87 10.33 -8.14
C GLY A 278 -9.85 11.51 -8.14
N LEU A 279 -9.55 12.60 -8.84
CA LEU A 279 -10.40 13.80 -8.97
C LEU A 279 -11.28 13.71 -10.23
N PRO A 280 -12.61 13.85 -10.13
CA PRO A 280 -13.48 13.88 -11.31
C PRO A 280 -13.27 15.16 -12.13
N GLU A 281 -13.24 15.00 -13.46
CA GLU A 281 -13.46 16.07 -14.44
C GLU A 281 -14.96 16.43 -14.38
N GLU A 282 -15.31 17.68 -14.09
CA GLU A 282 -16.71 18.11 -14.21
C GLU A 282 -17.10 18.14 -15.69
N ALA A 283 -18.32 17.69 -16.00
CA ALA A 283 -18.75 17.52 -17.37
C ALA A 283 -19.20 18.86 -17.96
N GLU A 284 -18.33 19.50 -18.74
CA GLU A 284 -18.79 20.48 -19.73
C GLU A 284 -19.64 19.75 -20.80
N GLU A 285 -20.86 20.25 -21.04
CA GLU A 285 -21.74 19.68 -22.07
C GLU A 285 -21.25 20.06 -23.47
N ASP A 286 -21.15 19.06 -24.35
CA ASP A 286 -20.75 19.22 -25.76
C ASP A 286 -21.89 19.89 -26.57
N GLY A 287 -22.05 21.20 -26.37
CA GLY A 287 -23.03 22.03 -27.06
C GLY A 287 -22.62 22.29 -28.53
N PRO A 288 -23.51 22.04 -29.52
CA PRO A 288 -23.14 22.17 -30.93
C PRO A 288 -22.89 23.63 -31.31
N SER A 289 -21.68 23.91 -31.82
CA SER A 289 -21.32 25.25 -32.29
C SER A 289 -22.10 25.65 -33.54
N THR A 290 -22.93 26.68 -33.43
CA THR A 290 -23.50 27.42 -34.57
C THR A 290 -23.05 28.86 -34.51
N SER A 291 -22.28 29.31 -35.51
CA SER A 291 -21.83 30.68 -35.62
C SER A 291 -22.93 31.60 -36.14
N GLU A 292 -23.11 32.76 -35.53
CA GLU A 292 -23.68 33.92 -36.20
C GLU A 292 -22.94 35.19 -35.77
N ARG A 293 -22.54 36.02 -36.75
CA ARG A 293 -22.00 37.36 -36.51
C ARG A 293 -23.16 38.34 -36.38
N HIS A 294 -22.99 39.39 -35.57
CA HIS A 294 -23.21 40.75 -36.05
C HIS A 294 -22.36 41.75 -35.24
N GLU A 295 -22.31 42.99 -35.71
CA GLU A 295 -21.25 43.97 -35.42
C GLU A 295 -21.73 45.11 -34.49
N ASP A 296 -20.75 45.74 -33.82
CA ASP A 296 -20.69 47.12 -33.28
C ASP A 296 -21.85 47.76 -32.49
N ILE A 297 -21.48 48.43 -31.38
CA ILE A 297 -21.68 49.89 -31.17
C ILE A 297 -20.85 50.38 -29.96
N LEU A 298 -20.38 51.64 -30.02
CA LEU A 298 -19.46 52.28 -29.05
C LEU A 298 -20.15 53.33 -28.14
N GLN A 299 -19.67 53.47 -26.89
CA GLN A 299 -19.60 54.68 -26.02
C GLN A 299 -18.98 54.25 -24.66
N GLU A 300 -18.03 54.92 -23.98
CA GLU A 300 -17.69 56.35 -23.69
C GLU A 300 -18.77 57.08 -22.85
N GLU A 301 -18.51 57.77 -21.73
CA GLU A 301 -17.30 58.09 -20.90
C GLU A 301 -17.53 57.63 -19.41
N ALA A 302 -16.74 57.86 -18.34
CA ALA A 302 -15.55 58.69 -18.03
C ALA A 302 -14.57 57.91 -17.09
N GLY A 303 -13.74 58.41 -16.15
CA GLY A 303 -13.58 59.69 -15.41
C GLY A 303 -14.32 59.67 -14.05
N GLU A 304 -13.78 60.07 -12.88
CA GLU A 304 -12.46 60.59 -12.43
C GLU A 304 -12.17 59.95 -11.03
N GLY A 305 -11.01 59.92 -10.37
CA GLY A 305 -9.73 60.62 -10.41
C GLY A 305 -8.98 60.33 -9.08
N GLY A 306 -7.65 60.49 -9.02
CA GLY A 306 -6.86 60.35 -7.77
C GLY A 306 -6.48 61.72 -7.15
N PRO A 307 -5.39 61.85 -6.36
CA PRO A 307 -4.44 60.82 -5.94
C PRO A 307 -3.97 60.90 -4.46
N SER A 308 -2.94 60.09 -4.14
CA SER A 308 -2.20 59.92 -2.87
C SER A 308 -1.53 61.16 -2.24
N THR A 309 -1.35 61.15 -0.90
CA THR A 309 -0.17 61.71 -0.19
C THR A 309 0.07 61.09 1.21
N SER A 310 1.35 60.99 1.62
CA SER A 310 2.02 61.42 2.89
C SER A 310 1.25 61.55 4.23
N GLU A 311 1.86 61.43 5.44
CA GLU A 311 3.24 61.11 5.91
C GLU A 311 3.27 60.89 7.45
N ARG A 312 4.27 60.16 8.01
CA ARG A 312 4.84 60.29 9.39
C ARG A 312 3.89 60.03 10.60
N HIS A 313 4.31 59.90 11.88
CA HIS A 313 5.60 59.70 12.59
C HIS A 313 5.31 59.09 14.00
N GLU A 314 6.29 58.42 14.64
CA GLU A 314 6.56 58.40 16.12
C GLU A 314 5.47 57.88 17.11
N ASP A 315 5.75 57.31 18.29
CA ASP A 315 6.96 56.67 18.88
C ASP A 315 6.54 55.83 20.14
N ILE A 316 7.47 55.55 21.07
CA ILE A 316 7.28 55.19 22.52
C ILE A 316 7.24 53.67 22.89
N LEU A 317 8.40 53.19 23.35
CA LEU A 317 8.60 52.26 24.50
C LEU A 317 8.79 53.11 25.79
N PRO A 318 8.80 52.61 27.06
CA PRO A 318 9.20 51.29 27.61
C PRO A 318 8.13 50.72 28.60
N GLU A 319 8.31 50.02 29.74
CA GLU A 319 9.39 49.45 30.64
C GLU A 319 8.67 48.33 31.49
N GLU A 320 9.20 47.44 32.36
CA GLU A 320 10.51 47.03 32.94
C GLU A 320 10.35 45.57 33.52
N SER A 321 11.28 45.05 34.35
CA SER A 321 11.22 43.84 35.23
C SER A 321 11.25 42.45 34.55
N GLU A 322 12.13 41.47 34.83
CA GLU A 322 13.01 41.12 35.98
C GLU A 322 12.29 40.65 37.26
N GLU A 323 12.75 39.67 38.07
CA GLU A 323 13.93 38.78 38.01
C GLU A 323 13.61 37.46 38.76
N GLY A 324 14.53 36.49 38.83
CA GLY A 324 14.48 35.43 39.87
C GLY A 324 14.95 34.03 39.46
N GLY A 325 16.17 33.66 39.87
CA GLY A 325 16.77 32.33 39.63
C GLY A 325 16.83 31.39 40.85
N PRO A 326 17.92 30.63 41.06
CA PRO A 326 17.79 29.16 41.08
C PRO A 326 18.27 28.48 42.38
N SER A 327 18.18 27.14 42.45
CA SER A 327 18.90 26.34 43.46
C SER A 327 19.14 24.88 43.02
N THR A 328 20.15 24.27 43.66
CA THR A 328 20.77 22.97 43.34
C THR A 328 20.66 21.99 44.50
N SER A 329 20.82 20.68 44.25
CA SER A 329 21.44 19.76 45.21
C SER A 329 21.96 18.48 44.55
N GLU A 330 23.07 17.94 45.07
CA GLU A 330 23.67 16.63 44.72
C GLU A 330 23.61 15.67 45.93
N ARG A 331 24.27 14.50 45.79
CA ARG A 331 24.63 13.44 46.78
C ARG A 331 23.70 12.22 46.86
N HIS A 332 24.17 11.04 47.28
CA HIS A 332 25.43 10.27 47.06
C HIS A 332 25.28 8.99 47.91
N GLU A 333 25.63 7.80 47.38
CA GLU A 333 26.06 6.61 48.16
C GLU A 333 25.00 5.94 49.11
N ASP A 334 25.02 4.63 49.46
CA ASP A 334 25.76 3.47 48.92
C ASP A 334 25.04 2.13 49.33
N ILE A 335 25.76 1.00 49.30
CA ILE A 335 25.54 -0.28 50.03
C ILE A 335 24.76 -1.40 49.27
N LEU A 336 25.55 -2.19 48.53
CA LEU A 336 25.54 -3.67 48.53
C LEU A 336 26.49 -4.15 49.67
N PRO A 337 26.49 -5.42 50.18
CA PRO A 337 26.65 -6.66 49.39
C PRO A 337 26.00 -7.98 49.93
N GLU A 338 26.16 -9.06 49.13
CA GLU A 338 26.22 -10.51 49.49
C GLU A 338 25.01 -11.13 50.27
N GLU A 339 24.65 -12.42 50.18
CA GLU A 339 25.16 -13.68 49.59
C GLU A 339 23.92 -14.61 49.30
N SER A 340 23.90 -15.85 48.77
CA SER A 340 24.90 -16.83 48.27
C SER A 340 24.26 -17.83 47.26
N GLU A 341 25.04 -18.83 46.81
CA GLU A 341 24.78 -20.27 46.52
C GLU A 341 23.34 -20.87 46.49
N GLU A 342 23.02 -21.96 45.78
CA GLU A 342 23.68 -22.76 44.71
C GLU A 342 22.59 -23.54 43.91
N GLY A 343 22.89 -24.02 42.69
CA GLY A 343 21.97 -24.89 41.95
C GLY A 343 22.22 -24.99 40.44
N GLY A 344 23.14 -25.87 40.02
CA GLY A 344 23.55 -26.01 38.61
C GLY A 344 22.51 -26.65 37.67
N PRO A 345 22.46 -26.27 36.37
CA PRO A 345 21.52 -26.82 35.40
C PRO A 345 21.99 -28.15 34.79
N PHE A 346 21.04 -29.09 34.62
CA PHE A 346 21.23 -30.23 33.71
C PHE A 346 21.39 -29.72 32.27
N THR A 347 22.51 -30.01 31.64
CA THR A 347 22.64 -29.94 30.18
C THR A 347 22.19 -31.27 29.59
N SER A 348 21.16 -31.23 28.74
CA SER A 348 20.77 -32.36 27.91
C SER A 348 21.35 -32.18 26.51
N GLU A 349 21.86 -33.26 25.94
CA GLU A 349 22.68 -33.21 24.74
C GLU A 349 21.87 -32.80 23.51
N ARG A 350 22.32 -31.73 22.85
CA ARG A 350 21.77 -31.29 21.58
C ARG A 350 22.54 -31.96 20.46
N THR A 351 21.98 -33.03 19.87
CA THR A 351 22.57 -33.65 18.69
C THR A 351 22.56 -32.66 17.53
N GLU A 352 23.71 -32.07 17.21
CA GLU A 352 23.86 -31.28 15.99
C GLU A 352 24.13 -32.24 14.83
N ASP A 353 23.29 -32.19 13.79
CA ASP A 353 23.50 -32.94 12.55
C ASP A 353 24.70 -32.36 11.80
N ILE A 354 25.89 -32.91 12.07
CA ILE A 354 27.15 -32.56 11.41
C ILE A 354 27.06 -32.94 9.93
N LEU A 355 26.69 -31.99 9.08
CA LEU A 355 27.01 -32.05 7.67
C LEU A 355 28.53 -31.96 7.50
N PRO A 356 29.20 -32.96 6.88
CA PRO A 356 30.64 -32.92 6.74
C PRO A 356 31.07 -31.76 5.84
N ALA A 357 31.92 -30.88 6.36
CA ALA A 357 32.59 -29.85 5.58
C ALA A 357 33.58 -30.51 4.59
N SER A 358 33.11 -30.74 3.37
CA SER A 358 33.93 -31.31 2.30
C SER A 358 34.75 -30.22 1.62
N ASP A 359 35.90 -29.88 2.21
CA ASP A 359 36.95 -29.10 1.54
C ASP A 359 37.49 -29.89 0.34
N GLN A 360 36.91 -29.66 -0.84
CA GLN A 360 37.43 -30.15 -2.11
C GLN A 360 37.53 -29.03 -3.17
N PRO A 361 38.57 -29.05 -4.02
CA PRO A 361 38.95 -27.89 -4.82
C PRO A 361 38.07 -27.69 -6.06
N ASN A 362 37.12 -26.76 -5.98
CA ASN A 362 36.50 -26.04 -7.11
C ASN A 362 35.97 -26.89 -8.31
N THR A 363 35.67 -28.17 -8.10
CA THR A 363 34.93 -28.98 -9.08
C THR A 363 33.51 -28.43 -9.21
N VAL A 364 33.21 -27.78 -10.35
CA VAL A 364 31.86 -27.30 -10.64
C VAL A 364 30.90 -28.50 -10.60
N SER A 365 29.95 -28.48 -9.64
CA SER A 365 28.99 -29.56 -9.47
C SER A 365 28.33 -29.94 -10.80
N PRO A 366 28.20 -31.24 -11.14
CA PRO A 366 27.61 -31.68 -12.40
C PRO A 366 26.18 -31.15 -12.58
N ASP A 367 25.44 -31.00 -11.48
CA ASP A 367 24.14 -30.31 -11.44
C ASP A 367 24.21 -28.90 -12.03
N PHE A 368 25.19 -28.09 -11.62
CA PHE A 368 25.34 -26.70 -12.07
C PHE A 368 25.93 -26.59 -13.48
N ALA A 369 26.78 -27.54 -13.89
CA ALA A 369 27.25 -27.64 -15.27
C ALA A 369 26.07 -27.94 -16.22
N PHE A 370 25.15 -28.84 -15.82
CA PHE A 370 23.92 -29.12 -16.56
C PHE A 370 23.02 -27.88 -16.63
N VAL A 371 22.82 -27.15 -15.52
CA VAL A 371 21.97 -25.94 -15.51
C VAL A 371 22.46 -24.87 -16.50
N GLU A 372 23.77 -24.58 -16.56
CA GLU A 372 24.30 -23.58 -17.50
C GLU A 372 24.23 -24.07 -18.96
N ASN A 373 24.47 -25.36 -19.21
CA ASN A 373 24.30 -25.94 -20.55
C ASN A 373 22.84 -25.84 -21.01
N PHE A 374 21.88 -26.26 -20.17
CA PHE A 374 20.45 -26.16 -20.45
C PHE A 374 20.03 -24.70 -20.71
N ARG A 375 20.51 -23.76 -19.89
CA ARG A 375 20.27 -22.32 -20.03
C ARG A 375 20.81 -21.77 -21.35
N SER A 376 21.96 -22.25 -21.85
CA SER A 376 22.53 -21.81 -23.14
C SER A 376 21.59 -22.09 -24.33
N THR A 377 20.76 -23.13 -24.23
CA THR A 377 19.81 -23.53 -25.29
C THR A 377 18.48 -22.76 -25.28
N GLN A 378 18.22 -21.91 -24.26
CA GLN A 378 16.91 -21.27 -24.09
C GLN A 378 16.99 -19.76 -23.84
N ARG A 379 16.30 -18.97 -24.70
CA ARG A 379 16.17 -17.51 -24.54
C ARG A 379 15.57 -17.07 -23.20
N ARG A 380 14.83 -17.94 -22.51
CA ARG A 380 14.32 -17.73 -21.15
C ARG A 380 14.32 -19.06 -20.40
N MET A 381 14.96 -19.09 -19.22
CA MET A 381 15.14 -20.30 -18.43
C MET A 381 13.82 -20.89 -17.91
N ASN A 382 13.46 -22.09 -18.37
CA ASN A 382 12.36 -22.87 -17.80
C ASN A 382 12.89 -23.85 -16.73
N TRP A 383 12.85 -23.43 -15.47
CA TRP A 383 13.33 -24.23 -14.33
C TRP A 383 12.61 -25.57 -14.14
N GLY A 384 11.33 -25.67 -14.49
CA GLY A 384 10.59 -26.94 -14.42
C GLY A 384 11.07 -27.94 -15.47
N ALA A 385 11.27 -27.47 -16.70
CA ALA A 385 11.85 -28.29 -17.78
C ALA A 385 13.30 -28.68 -17.48
N CYS A 386 14.12 -27.76 -16.96
CA CYS A 386 15.50 -28.03 -16.56
C CYS A 386 15.58 -29.12 -15.49
N PHE A 387 14.82 -28.97 -14.39
CA PHE A 387 14.78 -29.94 -13.30
C PHE A 387 14.35 -31.33 -13.79
N ASN A 388 13.28 -31.42 -14.58
CA ASN A 388 12.81 -32.70 -15.13
C ASN A 388 13.85 -33.34 -16.08
N ALA A 389 14.54 -32.53 -16.90
CA ALA A 389 15.55 -33.02 -17.84
C ALA A 389 16.81 -33.55 -17.13
N GLY A 390 17.27 -32.89 -16.05
CA GLY A 390 18.40 -33.38 -15.25
C GLY A 390 18.03 -34.60 -14.39
N ARG A 391 16.81 -34.63 -13.83
CA ARG A 391 16.27 -35.81 -13.11
C ARG A 391 16.14 -37.05 -14.02
N ALA A 392 16.04 -36.88 -15.34
CA ALA A 392 16.08 -37.96 -16.32
C ALA A 392 17.51 -38.41 -16.69
N GLN A 393 18.54 -37.81 -16.08
CA GLN A 393 19.97 -38.16 -16.20
C GLN A 393 20.59 -38.42 -14.81
N ASP A 394 19.76 -38.77 -13.82
CA ASP A 394 20.11 -38.99 -12.41
C ASP A 394 20.81 -37.80 -11.69
N LEU A 395 20.75 -36.60 -12.29
CA LEU A 395 21.13 -35.34 -11.66
C LEU A 395 20.02 -34.82 -10.75
N PHE A 396 20.34 -33.81 -9.93
CA PHE A 396 19.40 -33.16 -9.00
C PHE A 396 18.76 -34.12 -7.96
N THR A 397 19.47 -35.17 -7.56
CA THR A 397 19.03 -36.10 -6.50
C THR A 397 18.92 -35.42 -5.13
N SER A 398 19.72 -34.37 -4.90
CA SER A 398 19.75 -33.51 -3.71
C SER A 398 18.61 -32.48 -3.64
N TYR A 399 17.89 -32.22 -4.74
CA TYR A 399 16.90 -31.15 -4.83
C TYR A 399 15.47 -31.69 -4.85
N ARG A 400 14.64 -31.21 -3.93
CA ARG A 400 13.24 -31.64 -3.77
C ARG A 400 12.35 -31.22 -4.94
N ASP A 401 12.60 -30.04 -5.50
CA ASP A 401 11.86 -29.47 -6.62
C ASP A 401 12.68 -28.45 -7.43
N SER A 402 12.13 -28.00 -8.55
CA SER A 402 12.74 -26.98 -9.41
C SER A 402 12.95 -25.61 -8.75
N LYS A 403 12.26 -25.29 -7.65
CA LYS A 403 12.46 -24.04 -6.89
C LYS A 403 13.69 -24.16 -5.98
N SER A 404 13.89 -25.33 -5.36
CA SER A 404 15.07 -25.62 -4.54
C SER A 404 16.35 -25.62 -5.38
N LEU A 405 16.35 -26.24 -6.57
CA LEU A 405 17.44 -26.16 -7.54
C LEU A 405 17.75 -24.70 -7.93
N ASN A 406 16.73 -23.94 -8.32
CA ASN A 406 16.82 -22.54 -8.73
C ASN A 406 17.45 -21.65 -7.62
N ALA A 407 16.97 -21.80 -6.38
CA ALA A 407 17.48 -21.07 -5.22
C ALA A 407 18.95 -21.44 -4.92
N SER A 408 19.30 -22.72 -4.95
CA SER A 408 20.67 -23.19 -4.73
C SER A 408 21.64 -22.72 -5.82
N PHE A 409 21.21 -22.74 -7.08
CA PHE A 409 22.01 -22.24 -8.20
C PHE A 409 22.29 -20.74 -8.08
N PHE A 410 21.28 -19.90 -7.82
CA PHE A 410 21.50 -18.46 -7.64
C PHE A 410 22.31 -18.14 -6.38
N LYS A 411 22.23 -18.95 -5.31
CA LYS A 411 23.13 -18.83 -4.16
C LYS A 411 24.58 -19.12 -4.57
N ALA A 412 24.84 -20.18 -5.33
CA ALA A 412 26.18 -20.53 -5.80
C ALA A 412 26.77 -19.48 -6.76
N GLN A 413 25.96 -18.89 -7.65
CA GLN A 413 26.41 -17.82 -8.54
C GLN A 413 26.83 -16.55 -7.78
N LYS A 414 26.17 -16.22 -6.65
CA LYS A 414 26.56 -15.12 -5.76
C LYS A 414 27.89 -15.32 -5.02
N HIS A 415 28.46 -16.53 -5.05
CA HIS A 415 29.79 -16.83 -4.52
C HIS A 415 30.86 -16.98 -5.62
N LYS A 416 30.53 -16.62 -6.87
CA LYS A 416 31.45 -16.52 -8.02
C LYS A 416 31.72 -15.08 -8.48
N GLN A 417 31.15 -14.11 -7.77
CA GLN A 417 31.35 -12.66 -7.95
C GLN A 417 31.98 -12.10 -6.68
#